data_AF-A0A4Q3WXA2-F1
#
_entry.id   AF-A0A4Q3WXA2-F1
#
_cell.length_a   1.000
_cell.length_b   1.000
_cell.length_c   1.000
_cell.angle_alpha   90.00
_cell.angle_beta   90.00
_cell.angle_gamma   90.00
#
_symmetry.space_group_name_H-M   'P 1'
#
loop_
_entity.id
_entity.type
_entity.pdbx_description
1 polymer ?
#
loop_
_entity_poly.entity_id
_entity_poly.type
_entity_poly.pdbx_seq_one_letter_code
_entity_poly.pdbx_strand_id
1 'polypeptide(L)'
;MDTKRIIVLGIALVAAVGAALMVRSMIGGGTPQVSAAQAPAPVAMTEILVANANLTPGQALAADAVRWDKWPSASVDTNAFITRTGEASLEDTVKGVVVRSPILSNQPITAIAVVKGDASGFMAASLAPGMRAVSIVISPESGAGGFILPNDRIDVIQTRKLPNDRATSRT
;
A
#
# COMPACT_ATOMS: atom_id res chain seq x y z
N MET A 1 85.51 23.25 24.26
CA MET A 1 84.30 22.65 24.84
C MET A 1 84.73 21.43 25.64
N ASP A 2 84.37 21.36 26.93
CA ASP A 2 84.83 20.28 27.80
C ASP A 2 84.23 18.94 27.39
N THR A 3 85.07 17.93 27.13
CA THR A 3 84.66 16.58 26.71
C THR A 3 83.62 15.96 27.65
N LYS A 4 83.69 16.29 28.95
CA LYS A 4 82.71 15.87 29.98
C LYS A 4 81.31 16.42 29.70
N ARG A 5 81.18 17.66 29.22
CA ARG A 5 79.88 18.27 28.89
C ARG A 5 79.26 17.63 27.66
N ILE A 6 80.07 17.24 26.67
CA ILE A 6 79.60 16.55 25.45
C ILE A 6 79.08 15.14 25.79
N ILE A 7 79.78 14.41 26.67
CA ILE A 7 79.34 13.07 27.11
C ILE A 7 78.02 13.15 27.90
N VAL A 8 77.90 14.11 28.82
CA VAL A 8 76.66 14.33 29.59
C VAL A 8 75.50 14.71 28.67
N LEU A 9 75.74 15.54 27.65
CA LEU A 9 74.73 15.93 26.67
C LEU A 9 74.25 14.73 25.83
N GLY A 10 75.16 13.84 25.44
CA GLY A 10 74.83 12.62 24.70
C GLY A 10 73.96 11.65 25.51
N ILE A 11 74.29 11.42 26.78
CA ILE A 11 73.50 10.54 27.66
C ILE A 11 72.12 11.14 27.92
N ALA A 12 72.03 12.44 28.15
CA ALA A 12 70.75 13.14 28.34
C ALA A 12 69.84 13.02 27.10
N LEU A 13 70.41 13.14 25.90
CA LEU A 13 69.66 12.99 24.65
C LEU A 13 69.06 11.58 24.50
N VAL A 14 69.85 10.54 24.78
CA VAL A 14 69.39 9.14 24.69
C VAL A 14 68.29 8.86 25.72
N ALA A 15 68.42 9.36 26.94
CA ALA A 15 67.40 9.22 27.98
C ALA A 15 66.09 9.93 27.60
N ALA A 16 66.16 11.13 27.01
CA ALA A 16 64.98 11.87 26.55
C ALA A 16 64.24 11.15 25.42
N VAL A 17 64.97 10.60 24.45
CA VAL A 17 64.37 9.82 23.35
C VAL A 17 63.73 8.54 23.87
N GLY A 18 64.41 7.85 24.80
CA GLY A 18 63.86 6.64 25.45
C GLY A 18 62.56 6.93 26.20
N ALA A 19 62.53 7.99 27.00
CA ALA A 19 61.34 8.40 27.74
C ALA A 19 60.19 8.81 26.80
N ALA A 20 60.47 9.55 25.72
CA ALA A 20 59.46 9.96 24.75
C ALA A 20 58.82 8.76 24.02
N LEU A 21 59.62 7.75 23.65
CA LEU A 21 59.10 6.52 23.04
C LEU A 21 58.25 5.71 24.04
N MET A 22 58.64 5.66 25.31
CA MET A 22 57.89 4.95 26.35
C MET A 22 56.55 5.62 26.63
N VAL A 23 56.54 6.96 26.77
CA VAL A 23 55.32 7.75 26.94
C VAL A 23 54.41 7.62 25.72
N ARG A 24 54.97 7.64 24.51
CA ARG A 24 54.20 7.45 23.27
C ARG A 24 53.61 6.03 23.16
N SER A 25 54.29 5.02 23.69
CA SER A 25 53.77 3.65 23.76
C SER A 25 52.65 3.52 24.80
N MET A 26 52.79 4.17 25.96
CA MET A 26 51.77 4.18 27.01
C MET A 26 50.53 5.01 26.64
N ILE A 27 50.70 6.11 25.90
CA ILE A 27 49.61 6.99 25.42
C ILE A 27 49.08 6.51 24.05
N GLY A 28 49.75 5.56 23.40
CA GLY A 28 49.39 4.99 22.09
C GLY A 28 48.19 4.04 22.10
N GLY A 29 47.36 4.07 23.14
CA GLY A 29 46.01 3.53 23.09
C GLY A 29 45.16 4.43 22.22
N GLY A 30 45.05 4.08 20.93
CA GLY A 30 44.20 4.78 19.97
C GLY A 30 42.85 5.11 20.61
N THR A 31 42.35 6.33 20.35
CA THR A 31 40.99 6.72 20.72
C THR A 31 40.09 5.52 20.50
N PRO A 32 39.32 5.05 21.49
CA PRO A 32 38.45 3.91 21.31
C PRO A 32 37.70 4.19 20.03
N GLN A 33 37.96 3.38 18.99
CA GLN A 33 37.12 3.41 17.82
C GLN A 33 35.76 3.10 18.39
N VAL A 34 34.96 4.13 18.55
CA VAL A 34 33.54 3.99 18.79
C VAL A 34 33.11 3.16 17.60
N SER A 35 32.95 1.86 17.82
CA SER A 35 32.29 0.99 16.86
C SER A 35 30.97 1.69 16.63
N ALA A 36 30.81 2.26 15.44
CA ALA A 36 29.53 2.78 15.01
C ALA A 36 28.54 1.66 15.30
N ALA A 37 27.58 1.93 16.20
CA ALA A 37 26.55 0.97 16.52
C ALA A 37 26.01 0.41 15.19
N GLN A 38 26.00 -0.91 15.05
CA GLN A 38 25.49 -1.56 13.86
C GLN A 38 24.15 -0.91 13.50
N ALA A 39 24.04 -0.42 12.27
CA ALA A 39 22.81 0.17 11.79
C ALA A 39 21.66 -0.80 12.10
N PRO A 40 20.52 -0.31 12.65
CA PRO A 40 19.38 -1.15 12.93
C PRO A 40 19.06 -2.00 11.69
N ALA A 41 18.77 -3.29 11.89
CA ALA A 41 18.45 -4.20 10.79
C ALA A 41 17.42 -3.55 9.84
N PRO A 42 17.60 -3.65 8.51
CA PRO A 42 16.67 -3.05 7.57
C PRO A 42 15.25 -3.57 7.84
N VAL A 43 14.39 -2.68 8.32
CA VAL A 43 12.96 -2.97 8.46
C VAL A 43 12.41 -3.25 7.06
N ALA A 44 11.89 -4.46 6.85
CA ALA A 44 11.23 -4.81 5.61
C ALA A 44 10.08 -3.83 5.37
N MET A 45 10.06 -3.23 4.18
CA MET A 45 9.05 -2.27 3.76
C MET A 45 8.23 -2.89 2.64
N THR A 46 6.92 -2.70 2.70
CA THR A 46 5.97 -3.11 1.65
C THR A 46 5.26 -1.86 1.13
N GLU A 47 5.07 -1.80 -0.18
CA GLU A 47 4.30 -0.73 -0.80
C GLU A 47 2.81 -1.08 -0.75
N ILE A 48 2.01 -0.19 -0.16
CA ILE A 48 0.56 -0.29 -0.07
C ILE A 48 -0.11 0.79 -0.93
N LEU A 49 -1.31 0.50 -1.42
CA LEU A 49 -2.09 1.45 -2.19
C LEU A 49 -2.80 2.44 -1.25
N VAL A 50 -2.55 3.73 -1.46
CA VAL A 50 -3.12 4.82 -0.65
C VAL A 50 -3.89 5.78 -1.56
N ALA A 51 -5.03 6.26 -1.07
CA ALA A 51 -5.83 7.25 -1.78
C ALA A 51 -5.15 8.63 -1.77
N ASN A 52 -5.13 9.31 -2.92
CA ASN A 52 -4.61 10.67 -3.07
C ASN A 52 -5.72 11.73 -2.92
N ALA A 53 -6.97 11.34 -3.11
CA ALA A 53 -8.15 12.20 -3.00
C ALA A 53 -9.28 11.50 -2.23
N ASN A 54 -10.34 12.24 -1.93
CA ASN A 54 -11.56 11.64 -1.39
C ASN A 54 -12.29 10.87 -2.50
N LEU A 55 -12.58 9.59 -2.25
CA LEU A 55 -13.24 8.69 -3.19
C LEU A 55 -14.65 8.38 -2.71
N THR A 56 -15.62 8.52 -3.62
CA THR A 56 -17.02 8.21 -3.34
C THR A 56 -17.40 6.80 -3.78
N PRO A 57 -18.32 6.11 -3.08
CA PRO A 57 -18.87 4.84 -3.54
C PRO A 57 -19.45 4.94 -4.97
N GLY A 58 -19.19 3.92 -5.79
CA GLY A 58 -19.58 3.84 -7.20
C GLY A 58 -18.61 4.51 -8.17
N GLN A 59 -17.60 5.24 -7.67
CA GLN A 59 -16.55 5.82 -8.52
C GLN A 59 -15.56 4.74 -8.98
N ALA A 60 -15.21 4.78 -10.27
CA ALA A 60 -14.09 3.98 -10.80
C ALA A 60 -12.75 4.54 -10.30
N LEU A 61 -11.86 3.65 -9.85
CA LEU A 61 -10.55 4.03 -9.37
C LEU A 61 -9.66 4.41 -10.56
N ALA A 62 -9.08 5.60 -10.50
CA ALA A 62 -8.18 6.12 -11.51
C ALA A 62 -6.75 6.22 -10.94
N ALA A 63 -5.74 6.13 -11.82
CA ALA A 63 -4.34 6.08 -11.41
C ALA A 63 -3.83 7.39 -10.78
N ASP A 64 -4.48 8.52 -11.07
CA ASP A 64 -4.22 9.84 -10.48
C ASP A 64 -4.74 9.97 -9.04
N ALA A 65 -5.79 9.22 -8.71
CA ALA A 65 -6.48 9.25 -7.44
C ALA A 65 -5.84 8.32 -6.39
N VAL A 66 -4.79 7.58 -6.75
CA VAL A 66 -4.07 6.66 -5.87
C VAL A 66 -2.57 6.76 -6.02
N ARG A 67 -1.83 6.25 -5.03
CA ARG A 67 -0.37 6.16 -5.09
C ARG A 67 0.12 4.97 -4.26
N TRP A 68 1.34 4.53 -4.56
CA TRP A 68 2.06 3.59 -3.71
C TRP A 68 2.75 4.33 -2.56
N ASP A 69 2.57 3.83 -1.34
CA ASP A 69 3.22 4.36 -0.14
C ASP A 69 3.94 3.25 0.63
N LYS A 70 5.08 3.57 1.26
CA LYS A 70 5.96 2.58 1.88
C LYS A 70 5.63 2.42 3.36
N TRP A 71 5.20 1.22 3.74
CA TRP A 71 4.83 0.88 5.10
C TRP A 71 5.68 -0.28 5.64
N PRO A 72 5.97 -0.32 6.95
CA PRO A 72 6.66 -1.46 7.55
C PRO A 72 5.86 -2.75 7.34
N SER A 73 6.49 -3.78 6.77
CA SER A 73 5.82 -5.05 6.44
C SER A 73 5.20 -5.74 7.65
N ALA A 74 5.76 -5.53 8.84
CA ALA A 74 5.23 -6.07 10.09
C ALA A 74 3.85 -5.49 10.49
N SER A 75 3.47 -4.34 9.94
CA SER A 75 2.20 -3.66 10.23
C SER A 75 1.17 -3.83 9.11
N VAL A 76 1.52 -4.52 8.02
CA VAL A 76 0.67 -4.67 6.83
C VAL A 76 0.13 -6.10 6.78
N ASP A 77 -1.19 -6.24 6.92
CA ASP A 77 -1.88 -7.48 6.56
C ASP A 77 -2.07 -7.53 5.03
N THR A 78 -1.35 -8.43 4.37
CA THR A 78 -1.37 -8.60 2.92
C THR A 78 -2.73 -9.03 2.36
N ASN A 79 -3.63 -9.55 3.19
CA ASN A 79 -4.99 -9.91 2.78
C ASN A 79 -5.96 -8.73 2.91
N ALA A 80 -5.72 -7.82 3.85
CA ALA A 80 -6.57 -6.66 4.09
C ALA A 80 -6.23 -5.49 3.18
N PHE A 81 -4.95 -5.26 2.90
CA PHE A 81 -4.46 -4.13 2.10
C PHE A 81 -4.05 -4.56 0.70
N ILE A 82 -4.20 -3.63 -0.26
CA ILE A 82 -3.66 -3.84 -1.61
C ILE A 82 -2.17 -3.53 -1.56
N THR A 83 -1.35 -4.56 -1.68
CA THR A 83 0.11 -4.46 -1.73
C THR A 83 0.62 -4.55 -3.17
N ARG A 84 1.76 -3.91 -3.44
CA ARG A 84 2.42 -4.04 -4.74
C ARG A 84 3.13 -5.38 -4.84
N THR A 85 2.58 -6.29 -5.65
CA THR A 85 3.23 -7.57 -5.95
C THR A 85 4.04 -7.46 -7.24
N GLY A 86 5.36 -7.32 -7.11
CA GLY A 86 6.27 -7.25 -8.27
C GLY A 86 6.19 -5.92 -9.03
N GLU A 87 6.26 -5.98 -10.37
CA GLU A 87 6.27 -4.79 -11.24
C GLU A 87 4.88 -4.30 -11.68
N ALA A 88 3.82 -4.65 -10.95
CA ALA A 88 2.48 -4.17 -11.26
C ALA A 88 2.45 -2.64 -11.31
N SER A 89 1.99 -2.09 -12.44
CA SER A 89 1.80 -0.66 -12.60
C SER A 89 0.57 -0.19 -11.81
N LEU A 90 0.51 1.11 -11.50
CA LEU A 90 -0.68 1.70 -10.88
C LEU A 90 -1.91 1.50 -11.78
N GLU A 91 -1.73 1.69 -13.10
CA GLU A 91 -2.78 1.56 -14.11
C GLU A 91 -3.39 0.15 -14.12
N ASP A 92 -2.56 -0.89 -14.11
CA ASP A 92 -3.02 -2.27 -14.09
C ASP A 92 -3.75 -2.63 -12.79
N THR A 93 -3.31 -2.03 -11.67
CA THR A 93 -3.90 -2.29 -10.35
C THR A 93 -5.28 -1.66 -10.19
N VAL A 94 -5.49 -0.47 -10.77
CA VAL A 94 -6.77 0.26 -10.67
C VAL A 94 -7.75 -0.08 -11.79
N LYS A 95 -7.30 -0.70 -12.87
CA LYS A 95 -8.13 -0.99 -14.05
C LYS A 95 -9.36 -1.81 -13.68
N GLY A 96 -10.53 -1.23 -13.94
CA GLY A 96 -11.82 -1.87 -13.66
C GLY A 96 -12.14 -2.00 -12.16
N VAL A 97 -11.41 -1.31 -11.28
CA VAL A 97 -11.71 -1.29 -9.84
C VAL A 97 -12.72 -0.19 -9.53
N VAL A 98 -13.72 -0.51 -8.72
CA VAL A 98 -14.76 0.43 -8.27
C VAL A 98 -14.79 0.50 -6.75
N VAL A 99 -14.96 1.71 -6.23
CA VAL A 99 -15.03 2.01 -4.80
C VAL A 99 -16.39 1.59 -4.25
N ARG A 100 -16.43 0.82 -3.16
CA ARG A 100 -17.69 0.37 -2.51
C ARG A 100 -17.98 1.03 -1.17
N SER A 101 -16.98 1.64 -0.55
CA SER A 101 -17.12 2.41 0.69
C SER A 101 -16.39 3.74 0.54
N PRO A 102 -16.84 4.82 1.22
CA PRO A 102 -16.14 6.09 1.14
C PRO A 102 -14.70 5.95 1.67
N ILE A 103 -13.74 6.53 0.94
CA ILE A 103 -12.31 6.54 1.31
C ILE A 103 -11.84 7.99 1.31
N LEU A 104 -11.17 8.42 2.37
CA LEU A 104 -10.63 9.78 2.47
C LEU A 104 -9.22 9.86 1.88
N SER A 105 -8.79 11.07 1.54
CA SER A 105 -7.41 11.33 1.12
C SER A 105 -6.41 10.81 2.17
N ASN A 106 -5.30 10.24 1.70
CA ASN A 106 -4.23 9.61 2.51
C ASN A 106 -4.66 8.38 3.30
N GLN A 107 -5.84 7.84 3.05
CA GLN A 107 -6.28 6.60 3.66
C GLN A 107 -5.78 5.39 2.86
N PRO A 108 -5.25 4.35 3.52
CA PRO A 108 -4.95 3.07 2.89
C PRO A 108 -6.18 2.44 2.26
N ILE A 109 -6.03 1.92 1.04
CA ILE A 109 -7.10 1.23 0.34
C ILE A 109 -7.07 -0.26 0.73
N THR A 110 -8.14 -0.68 1.38
CA THR A 110 -8.35 -2.08 1.75
C THR A 110 -9.06 -2.86 0.64
N ALA A 111 -8.80 -4.16 0.54
CA ALA A 111 -9.46 -5.05 -0.41
C ALA A 111 -10.99 -5.09 -0.23
N ILE A 112 -11.50 -4.83 0.99
CA ILE A 112 -12.94 -4.76 1.26
C ILE A 112 -13.58 -3.42 0.85
N ALA A 113 -12.79 -2.37 0.63
CA ALA A 113 -13.27 -1.04 0.29
C ALA A 113 -13.42 -0.83 -1.22
N VAL A 114 -12.90 -1.77 -2.01
CA VAL A 114 -12.96 -1.77 -3.47
C VAL A 114 -13.43 -3.11 -4.01
N VAL A 115 -13.87 -3.13 -5.26
CA VAL A 115 -14.29 -4.34 -5.98
C VAL A 115 -13.69 -4.29 -7.38
N LYS A 116 -13.08 -5.39 -7.84
CA LYS A 116 -12.61 -5.50 -9.23
C LYS A 116 -13.78 -5.82 -10.17
N GLY A 117 -13.68 -5.38 -11.41
CA GLY A 117 -14.71 -5.52 -12.45
C GLY A 117 -15.17 -6.96 -12.71
N ASP A 118 -14.27 -7.91 -12.51
CA ASP A 118 -14.47 -9.35 -12.65
C ASP A 118 -14.96 -10.03 -11.36
N ALA A 119 -15.00 -9.31 -10.24
CA ALA A 119 -15.35 -9.86 -8.94
C ALA A 119 -16.87 -9.88 -8.70
N SER A 120 -17.32 -10.92 -8.00
CA SER A 120 -18.71 -11.08 -7.56
C SER A 120 -19.11 -9.92 -6.64
N GLY A 121 -19.76 -8.90 -7.22
CA GLY A 121 -20.16 -7.69 -6.50
C GLY A 121 -19.96 -6.39 -7.27
N PHE A 122 -19.26 -6.41 -8.42
CA PHE A 122 -19.06 -5.21 -9.24
C PHE A 122 -20.38 -4.56 -9.67
N MET A 123 -21.36 -5.36 -10.12
CA MET A 123 -22.68 -4.85 -10.48
C MET A 123 -23.40 -4.18 -9.31
N ALA A 124 -23.20 -4.65 -8.07
CA ALA A 124 -23.78 -4.00 -6.90
C ALA A 124 -23.07 -2.69 -6.56
N ALA A 125 -21.76 -2.60 -6.81
CA ALA A 125 -20.97 -1.39 -6.57
C ALA A 125 -21.17 -0.31 -7.64
N SER A 126 -21.43 -0.69 -8.90
CA SER A 126 -21.68 0.25 -10.01
C SER A 126 -23.10 0.81 -10.03
N LEU A 127 -23.98 0.35 -9.14
CA LEU A 127 -25.39 0.69 -9.16
C LEU A 127 -25.63 2.03 -8.46
N ALA A 128 -26.38 2.96 -9.09
CA ALA A 128 -26.67 4.24 -8.45
C ALA A 128 -27.55 4.07 -7.19
N PRO A 129 -27.48 5.01 -6.24
CA PRO A 129 -28.24 4.95 -5.00
C PRO A 129 -29.75 4.73 -5.25
N GLY A 130 -30.33 3.78 -4.52
CA GLY A 130 -31.76 3.44 -4.62
C GLY A 130 -32.14 2.50 -5.77
N MET A 131 -31.20 2.13 -6.64
CA MET A 131 -31.44 1.11 -7.66
C MET A 131 -31.11 -0.31 -7.13
N ARG A 132 -31.72 -1.34 -7.71
CA ARG A 132 -31.48 -2.77 -7.38
C ARG A 132 -31.23 -3.59 -8.65
N ALA A 133 -30.16 -4.37 -8.67
CA ALA A 133 -29.91 -5.33 -9.74
C ALA A 133 -30.70 -6.62 -9.50
N VAL A 134 -31.37 -7.12 -10.54
CA VAL A 134 -32.09 -8.40 -10.54
C VAL A 134 -31.71 -9.20 -11.77
N SER A 135 -31.56 -10.51 -11.63
CA SER A 135 -31.33 -11.40 -12.77
C SER A 135 -32.67 -11.80 -13.39
N ILE A 136 -32.74 -11.76 -14.71
CA ILE A 136 -33.88 -12.22 -15.50
C ILE A 136 -33.35 -13.30 -16.44
N VAL A 137 -34.01 -14.46 -16.44
CA VAL A 137 -33.68 -15.53 -17.38
C VAL A 137 -34.25 -15.16 -18.74
N ILE A 138 -33.41 -15.17 -19.78
CA ILE A 138 -33.81 -14.96 -21.18
C ILE A 138 -33.55 -16.24 -21.98
N SER A 139 -34.36 -16.50 -23.00
CA SER A 139 -34.09 -17.53 -24.01
C SER A 139 -33.58 -16.88 -25.31
N PRO A 140 -32.90 -17.63 -26.19
CA PRO A 140 -32.47 -17.12 -27.50
C PRO A 140 -33.62 -16.58 -28.35
N GLU A 141 -34.83 -17.14 -28.19
CA GLU A 141 -36.03 -16.73 -28.91
C GLU A 141 -36.66 -15.44 -28.34
N SER A 142 -36.46 -15.16 -27.04
CA SER A 142 -36.93 -13.94 -26.36
C SER A 142 -35.86 -12.83 -26.29
N GLY A 143 -34.60 -13.17 -26.61
CA GLY A 143 -33.49 -12.23 -26.60
C GLY A 143 -33.67 -11.21 -27.72
N ALA A 144 -33.49 -9.93 -27.40
CA ALA A 144 -33.52 -8.86 -28.39
C ALA A 144 -32.30 -8.90 -29.33
N GLY A 145 -31.85 -10.07 -29.80
CA GLY A 145 -30.87 -10.24 -30.87
C GLY A 145 -29.54 -9.48 -30.76
N GLY A 146 -29.12 -9.06 -29.56
CA GLY A 146 -27.94 -8.20 -29.39
C GLY A 146 -28.20 -6.69 -29.53
N PHE A 147 -29.46 -6.25 -29.58
CA PHE A 147 -29.88 -4.84 -29.58
C PHE A 147 -29.85 -4.19 -28.19
N ILE A 148 -29.56 -4.95 -27.13
CA ILE A 148 -29.38 -4.43 -25.76
C ILE A 148 -27.91 -4.60 -25.39
N LEU A 149 -27.25 -3.49 -25.07
CA LEU A 149 -25.85 -3.40 -24.71
C LEU A 149 -25.67 -3.03 -23.23
N PRO A 150 -24.48 -3.26 -22.65
CA PRO A 150 -24.16 -2.74 -21.32
C PRO A 150 -24.37 -1.22 -21.25
N ASN A 151 -24.98 -0.75 -20.16
CA ASN A 151 -25.40 0.64 -19.91
C ASN A 151 -26.63 1.14 -20.70
N ASP A 152 -27.29 0.30 -21.50
CA ASP A 152 -28.56 0.69 -22.11
C ASP A 152 -29.64 0.91 -21.05
N ARG A 153 -30.41 1.98 -21.22
CA ARG A 153 -31.56 2.29 -20.36
C ARG A 153 -32.81 1.74 -21.03
N ILE A 154 -33.39 0.72 -20.42
CA ILE A 154 -34.59 0.05 -20.93
C ILE A 154 -35.75 0.19 -19.93
N ASP A 155 -36.96 0.26 -20.47
CA ASP A 155 -38.19 0.18 -19.67
C ASP A 155 -38.67 -1.27 -19.59
N VAL A 156 -38.96 -1.73 -18.37
CA VAL A 156 -39.41 -3.11 -18.12
C VAL A 156 -40.87 -3.10 -17.70
N ILE A 157 -41.72 -3.77 -18.47
CA ILE A 157 -43.13 -3.98 -18.15
C ILE A 157 -43.30 -5.43 -17.67
N GLN A 158 -43.60 -5.61 -16.38
CA GLN A 158 -43.88 -6.92 -15.80
C GLN A 158 -45.39 -7.13 -15.70
N THR A 159 -45.89 -8.23 -16.28
CA THR A 159 -47.25 -8.70 -16.04
C THR A 159 -47.20 -9.91 -15.11
N ARG A 160 -47.96 -9.89 -14.02
CA ARG A 160 -48.06 -11.00 -13.06
C ARG A 160 -49.51 -11.42 -12.89
N LYS A 161 -49.78 -12.72 -12.91
CA LYS A 161 -51.06 -13.26 -12.44
C LYS A 161 -51.01 -13.33 -10.92
N LEU A 162 -51.91 -12.61 -10.26
CA LEU A 162 -52.11 -12.77 -8.83
C LEU A 162 -52.75 -14.15 -8.57
N PRO A 163 -52.29 -14.91 -7.56
CA PRO A 163 -53.01 -16.07 -7.09
C PRO A 163 -54.42 -15.62 -6.70
N ASN A 164 -55.42 -16.36 -7.16
CA ASN A 164 -56.83 -16.06 -6.90
C ASN A 164 -57.18 -16.45 -5.47
N ASP A 165 -56.59 -15.76 -4.49
CA ASP A 165 -56.96 -15.94 -3.09
C ASP A 165 -58.15 -15.04 -2.81
N ARG A 166 -59.32 -15.65 -3.02
CA ARG A 166 -60.68 -15.23 -2.67
C ARG A 166 -60.78 -13.81 -2.12
N ALA A 167 -61.35 -12.94 -2.95
CA ALA A 167 -62.11 -11.79 -2.49
C ALA A 167 -63.14 -12.24 -1.44
N THR A 168 -62.78 -12.15 -0.17
CA THR A 168 -63.74 -12.01 0.91
C THR A 168 -63.72 -10.56 1.29
N SER A 169 -64.61 -9.80 0.65
CA SER A 169 -65.05 -8.51 1.16
C SER A 169 -65.55 -8.77 2.58
N ARG A 170 -64.79 -8.31 3.58
CA ARG A 170 -65.31 -8.08 4.92
C ARG A 170 -65.44 -6.59 5.10
N THR A 171 -66.69 -6.22 5.37
CA THR A 171 -67.19 -4.91 5.76
C THR A 171 -66.51 -4.44 7.05
#